data_AF-A0A850XMD6-F1
#
_entry.id   AF-A0A850XMD6-F1
#
_cell.length_a   1.000
_cell.length_b   1.000
_cell.length_c   1.000
_cell.angle_alpha   90.00
_cell.angle_beta   90.00
_cell.angle_gamma   90.00
#
_symmetry.space_group_name_H-M   'P 1'
#
loop_
_entity.id
_entity.type
_entity.pdbx_description
1 polymer ?
#
loop_
_entity_poly.entity_id
_entity_poly.type
_entity_poly.pdbx_seq_one_letter_code
_entity_poly.pdbx_strand_id
1 'polypeptide(L)'
;ERHYPDGTKEIVFPDQTVKCLYSDGFKKTFFPHGTVVKVEKNGDKIVVFTNGQKEVHTAQFKRWEYSDGTVKTVYCNGRQETKYPNGRVKIKDEEGNIILDKK
;
A
#
# COMPACT_ATOMS: atom_id res chain seq x y z
N GLU A 1 -3.78 -6.58 25.90
CA GLU A 1 -4.80 -6.15 24.92
C GLU A 1 -5.72 -5.14 25.59
N ARG A 2 -6.10 -4.07 24.90
CA ARG A 2 -7.07 -3.08 25.36
C ARG A 2 -8.31 -3.16 24.47
N HIS A 3 -9.48 -3.02 25.08
CA HIS A 3 -10.78 -3.00 24.40
C HIS A 3 -11.45 -1.67 24.65
N TYR A 4 -11.98 -1.05 23.60
CA TYR A 4 -12.65 0.25 23.65
C TYR A 4 -14.17 0.07 23.47
N PRO A 5 -14.99 0.99 24.02
CA PRO A 5 -16.46 0.90 23.94
C PRO A 5 -17.02 0.94 22.51
N ASP A 6 -16.29 1.52 21.55
CA ASP A 6 -16.62 1.57 20.12
C ASP A 6 -16.39 0.23 19.38
N GLY A 7 -15.92 -0.80 20.10
CA GLY A 7 -15.57 -2.11 19.56
C GLY A 7 -14.15 -2.20 19.02
N THR A 8 -13.36 -1.13 19.08
CA THR A 8 -11.94 -1.15 18.72
C THR A 8 -11.15 -1.99 19.72
N LYS A 9 -10.17 -2.75 19.24
CA LYS A 9 -9.20 -3.49 20.05
C LYS A 9 -7.78 -3.06 19.72
N GLU A 10 -6.97 -2.86 20.73
CA GLU A 10 -5.54 -2.52 20.60
C GLU A 10 -4.68 -3.61 21.24
N ILE A 11 -3.72 -4.12 20.48
CA ILE A 11 -2.75 -5.13 20.92
C ILE A 11 -1.37 -4.51 20.79
N VAL A 12 -0.65 -4.42 21.90
CA VAL A 12 0.76 -4.00 21.94
C VAL A 12 1.61 -5.25 22.12
N PHE A 13 2.51 -5.50 21.18
CA PHE A 13 3.42 -6.64 21.18
C PHE A 13 4.74 -6.29 21.90
N PRO A 14 5.52 -7.30 22.35
CA PRO A 14 6.80 -7.07 23.03
C PRO A 14 7.83 -6.30 22.19
N ASP A 15 7.75 -6.38 20.87
CA ASP A 15 8.58 -5.63 19.92
C ASP A 15 8.12 -4.17 19.73
N GLN A 16 7.16 -3.70 20.53
CA GLN A 16 6.51 -2.39 20.43
C GLN A 16 5.66 -2.21 19.17
N THR A 17 5.39 -3.27 18.41
CA THR A 17 4.36 -3.23 17.36
C THR A 17 2.99 -3.02 18.00
N VAL A 18 2.22 -2.07 17.48
CA VAL A 18 0.85 -1.79 17.92
C VAL A 18 -0.13 -2.16 16.83
N LYS A 19 -1.07 -3.05 17.12
CA LYS A 19 -2.13 -3.47 16.19
C LYS A 19 -3.49 -3.05 16.70
N CYS A 20 -4.17 -2.22 15.93
CA CYS A 20 -5.55 -1.80 16.13
C CYS A 20 -6.48 -2.59 15.21
N LEU A 21 -7.50 -3.21 15.79
CA LEU A 21 -8.59 -3.91 15.10
C LEU A 21 -9.86 -3.11 15.31
N TYR A 22 -10.46 -2.61 14.24
CA TYR A 22 -11.65 -1.77 14.31
C TYR A 22 -12.92 -2.61 14.09
N SER A 23 -14.05 -2.13 14.60
CA SER A 23 -15.33 -2.85 14.57
C SER A 23 -15.90 -3.03 13.16
N ASP A 24 -15.52 -2.15 12.22
CA ASP A 24 -15.86 -2.23 10.80
C ASP A 24 -15.07 -3.31 10.02
N GLY A 25 -14.06 -3.93 10.65
CA GLY A 25 -13.17 -4.92 10.05
C GLY A 25 -11.86 -4.34 9.50
N PHE A 26 -11.68 -3.02 9.53
CA PHE A 26 -10.41 -2.36 9.23
C PHE A 26 -9.37 -2.72 10.28
N LYS A 27 -8.10 -2.82 9.86
CA LYS A 27 -6.98 -3.13 10.74
C LYS A 27 -5.83 -2.19 10.46
N LYS A 28 -5.21 -1.68 11.51
CA LYS A 28 -4.02 -0.82 11.41
C LYS A 28 -2.92 -1.36 12.29
N THR A 29 -1.71 -1.44 11.76
CA THR A 29 -0.52 -1.90 12.48
C THR A 29 0.55 -0.81 12.37
N PHE A 30 1.09 -0.41 13.51
CA PHE A 30 2.17 0.55 13.65
C PHE A 30 3.41 -0.22 14.09
N PHE A 31 4.45 -0.19 13.27
CA PHE A 31 5.73 -0.81 13.59
C PHE A 31 6.63 0.22 14.30
N PRO A 32 7.53 -0.22 15.20
CA PRO A 32 8.44 0.66 15.93
C PRO A 32 9.33 1.51 15.02
N HIS A 33 9.68 0.98 13.84
CA HIS A 33 10.45 1.71 12.82
C HIS A 33 9.64 2.74 12.04
N GLY A 34 8.38 3.01 12.43
CA GLY A 34 7.51 4.03 11.85
C GLY A 34 6.73 3.59 10.61
N THR A 35 6.92 2.35 10.14
CA THR A 35 6.08 1.80 9.06
C THR A 35 4.65 1.59 9.56
N VAL A 36 3.67 1.96 8.75
CA VAL A 36 2.24 1.76 9.05
C VAL A 36 1.62 0.85 8.01
N VAL A 37 1.00 -0.24 8.46
CA VAL A 37 0.24 -1.15 7.59
C VAL A 37 -1.24 -0.99 7.89
N LYS A 38 -2.03 -0.74 6.85
CA LYS A 38 -3.49 -0.71 6.89
C LYS A 38 -4.02 -1.88 6.08
N VAL A 39 -5.04 -2.55 6.58
CA VAL A 39 -5.75 -3.62 5.88
C VAL A 39 -7.24 -3.32 5.95
N GLU A 40 -7.83 -3.12 4.80
CA GLU A 40 -9.26 -2.88 4.62
C GLU A 40 -10.07 -4.17 4.80
N LYS A 41 -11.38 -4.04 5.03
CA LYS A 41 -12.29 -5.20 5.19
C LYS A 41 -12.29 -6.14 3.98
N ASN A 42 -12.12 -5.59 2.78
CA ASN A 42 -12.05 -6.34 1.52
C ASN A 42 -10.70 -7.06 1.30
N GLY A 43 -9.72 -6.88 2.20
CA GLY A 43 -8.39 -7.46 2.10
C GLY A 43 -7.35 -6.56 1.42
N ASP A 44 -7.74 -5.39 0.89
CA ASP A 44 -6.79 -4.44 0.33
C ASP A 44 -5.82 -3.98 1.42
N LYS A 45 -4.53 -3.93 1.09
CA LYS A 45 -3.46 -3.61 2.03
C LYS A 45 -2.70 -2.38 1.56
N ILE A 46 -2.52 -1.43 2.46
CA ILE A 46 -1.71 -0.22 2.23
C ILE A 46 -0.56 -0.23 3.22
N VAL A 47 0.68 -0.09 2.74
CA VAL A 47 1.88 0.09 3.56
C VAL A 47 2.38 1.51 3.33
N VAL A 48 2.61 2.25 4.41
CA VAL A 48 3.22 3.58 4.37
C VAL A 48 4.55 3.50 5.10
N PHE A 49 5.63 3.79 4.38
CA PHE A 49 6.99 3.79 4.91
C PHE A 49 7.35 5.19 5.43
N THR A 50 8.35 5.24 6.30
CA THR A 50 8.82 6.49 6.93
C THR A 50 9.42 7.49 5.94
N ASN A 51 9.94 7.01 4.81
CA ASN A 51 10.47 7.84 3.72
C ASN A 51 9.36 8.44 2.82
N GLY A 52 8.08 8.29 3.18
CA GLY A 52 6.94 8.78 2.41
C GLY A 52 6.51 7.86 1.26
N GLN A 53 7.25 6.77 1.00
CA GLN A 53 6.83 5.78 0.02
C GLN A 53 5.59 5.04 0.50
N LYS A 54 4.76 4.62 -0.45
CA LYS A 54 3.54 3.87 -0.17
C LYS A 54 3.38 2.70 -1.12
N GLU A 55 3.03 1.54 -0.57
CA GLU A 55 2.64 0.35 -1.32
C GLU A 55 1.15 0.10 -1.15
N VAL A 56 0.44 -0.12 -2.25
CA VAL A 56 -0.97 -0.48 -2.28
C VAL A 56 -1.09 -1.85 -2.94
N HIS A 57 -1.72 -2.79 -2.25
CA HIS A 57 -1.99 -4.14 -2.73
C HIS A 57 -3.51 -4.30 -2.78
N THR A 58 -4.03 -4.57 -3.96
CA THR A 58 -5.43 -4.91 -4.17
C THR A 58 -5.52 -6.24 -4.90
N ALA A 59 -6.73 -6.78 -5.04
CA ALA A 59 -6.96 -7.95 -5.88
C ALA A 59 -6.60 -7.71 -7.37
N GLN A 60 -6.62 -6.45 -7.83
CA GLN A 60 -6.45 -6.09 -9.25
C GLN A 60 -5.05 -5.62 -9.59
N PHE A 61 -4.30 -5.08 -8.63
CA PHE A 61 -2.96 -4.55 -8.86
C PHE A 61 -2.13 -4.42 -7.59
N LYS A 62 -0.82 -4.33 -7.78
CA LYS A 62 0.14 -3.79 -6.81
C LYS A 62 0.66 -2.44 -7.30
N ARG A 63 0.63 -1.41 -6.46
CA ARG A 63 1.10 -0.06 -6.79
C ARG A 63 2.14 0.42 -5.77
N TRP A 64 3.20 1.04 -6.28
CA TRP A 64 4.20 1.77 -5.51
C TRP A 64 4.07 3.25 -5.84
N GLU A 65 3.96 4.07 -4.81
CA GLU A 65 4.04 5.52 -4.87
C GLU A 65 5.38 5.89 -4.23
N TYR A 66 6.32 6.38 -5.06
CA TYR A 66 7.67 6.73 -4.64
C TYR A 66 7.72 8.18 -4.14
N SER A 67 8.71 8.49 -3.31
CA SER A 67 8.90 9.82 -2.70
C SER A 67 9.21 10.92 -3.72
N ASP A 68 9.73 10.56 -4.90
CA ASP A 68 9.96 11.49 -6.02
C ASP A 68 8.66 11.83 -6.78
N GLY A 69 7.53 11.21 -6.44
CA GLY A 69 6.25 11.34 -7.12
C GLY A 69 6.03 10.33 -8.25
N THR A 70 7.00 9.46 -8.54
CA THR A 70 6.83 8.37 -9.50
C THR A 70 5.81 7.37 -8.96
N VAL A 71 4.90 6.91 -9.81
CA VAL A 71 3.91 5.89 -9.46
C VAL A 71 4.05 4.70 -10.40
N LYS A 72 4.36 3.53 -9.85
CA LYS A 72 4.42 2.27 -10.60
C LYS A 72 3.24 1.38 -10.21
N THR A 73 2.46 0.93 -11.18
CA THR A 73 1.36 -0.03 -10.98
C THR A 73 1.64 -1.30 -11.79
N VAL A 74 1.56 -2.47 -11.17
CA VAL A 74 1.59 -3.78 -11.82
C VAL A 74 0.22 -4.40 -11.66
N TYR A 75 -0.47 -4.63 -12.76
CA TYR A 75 -1.81 -5.21 -12.79
C TYR A 75 -1.75 -6.73 -12.76
N CYS A 76 -2.84 -7.38 -12.35
CA CYS A 76 -2.95 -8.85 -12.27
C CYS A 76 -2.75 -9.55 -13.62
N ASN A 77 -3.00 -8.85 -14.74
CA ASN A 77 -2.75 -9.32 -16.09
C ASN A 77 -1.30 -9.12 -16.57
N GLY A 78 -0.34 -8.87 -15.66
CA GLY A 78 1.08 -8.68 -15.99
C GLY A 78 1.45 -7.30 -16.52
N ARG A 79 0.49 -6.51 -17.02
CA ARG A 79 0.73 -5.14 -17.51
C ARG A 79 1.34 -4.26 -16.42
N GLN A 80 2.31 -3.44 -16.81
CA GLN A 80 2.95 -2.48 -15.90
C GLN A 80 2.77 -1.06 -16.42
N GLU A 81 2.44 -0.14 -15.52
CA GLU A 81 2.31 1.29 -15.81
C GLU A 81 3.24 2.06 -14.87
N THR A 82 4.03 2.98 -15.41
CA THR A 82 4.86 3.92 -14.66
C THR A 82 4.49 5.33 -15.06
N LYS A 83 3.99 6.11 -14.10
CA LYS A 83 3.68 7.53 -14.23
C LYS A 83 4.78 8.33 -13.55
N TYR A 84 5.39 9.24 -14.28
CA TYR A 84 6.46 10.10 -13.79
C TYR A 84 5.90 11.47 -13.39
N PRO A 85 6.56 12.18 -12.46
CA PRO A 85 6.14 13.52 -12.01
C PRO A 85 6.06 14.56 -13.14
N ASN A 86 6.86 14.38 -14.18
CA ASN A 86 6.90 15.26 -15.35
C ASN A 86 5.75 15.01 -16.34
N GLY A 87 4.74 14.19 -15.98
CA GLY A 87 3.60 13.85 -16.81
C GLY A 87 3.83 12.65 -17.74
N ARG A 88 5.07 12.19 -17.90
CA ARG A 88 5.39 11.03 -18.75
C ARG A 88 4.71 9.78 -18.21
N VAL A 89 4.13 8.99 -19.10
CA VAL A 89 3.51 7.70 -18.81
C VAL A 89 4.15 6.64 -19.69
N LYS A 90 4.65 5.58 -19.06
CA LYS A 90 5.21 4.41 -19.72
C LYS A 90 4.41 3.18 -19.37
N ILE A 91 3.99 2.41 -20.36
CA ILE A 91 3.25 1.16 -20.19
C ILE A 91 4.03 0.02 -20.85
N LYS A 92 4.15 -1.08 -20.11
CA LYS A 92 4.66 -2.34 -20.60
C LYS A 92 3.57 -3.41 -20.59
N ASP A 93 3.61 -4.31 -21.56
CA ASP A 93 2.80 -5.53 -21.55
C ASP A 93 3.37 -6.55 -20.53
N GLU A 94 2.78 -7.75 -20.50
CA GLU A 94 3.20 -8.85 -19.61
C GLU A 94 4.60 -9.40 -19.93
N GLU A 95 5.02 -9.33 -21.19
CA GLU A 95 6.35 -9.75 -21.66
C GLU A 95 7.44 -8.69 -21.38
N GLY A 96 7.01 -7.47 -20.99
CA GLY A 96 7.90 -6.36 -20.66
C GLY A 96 8.20 -5.43 -21.83
N ASN A 97 7.58 -5.64 -22.99
CA ASN A 97 7.71 -4.76 -24.15
C ASN A 97 7.00 -3.45 -23.89
N ILE A 98 7.57 -2.35 -24.39
CA ILE A 98 6.99 -1.02 -24.23
C ILE A 98 5.89 -0.84 -25.27
N ILE A 99 4.63 -0.80 -24.83
CA ILE A 99 3.46 -0.59 -25.70
C ILE A 99 2.98 0.86 -25.71
N LEU A 100 3.38 1.66 -24.73
CA LEU A 100 3.17 3.12 -24.73
C LEU A 100 4.29 3.82 -23.97
N ASP A 101 4.79 4.91 -24.54
CA ASP A 101 5.71 5.83 -23.89
C ASP A 101 5.35 7.25 -24.35
N LYS A 102 4.60 7.97 -23.53
CA LYS A 102 4.06 9.29 -23.86
C LYS A 102 4.54 10.30 -22.84
N LYS A 103 4.90 11.49 -23.29
CA LYS A 103 5.16 12.67 -22.46
C LYS A 103 3.95 13.59 -22.47
#